data_AF-A0A193LJV6-F1
#
_entry.id   AF-A0A193LJV6-F1
#
_cell.length_a   1.000
_cell.length_b   1.000
_cell.length_c   1.000
_cell.angle_alpha   90.00
_cell.angle_beta   90.00
_cell.angle_gamma   90.00
#
_symmetry.space_group_name_H-M   'P 1'
#
loop_
_entity.id
_entity.type
_entity.pdbx_description
1 polymer ?
#
loop_
_entity_poly.entity_id
_entity_poly.type
_entity_poly.pdbx_seq_one_letter_code
_entity_poly.pdbx_strand_id
1 'polypeptide(L)'
;MSAAIGQFGVIPPRHLMNELFSSGQAGKSYSWEPFQISELEYKTLSDSLVGNSCDGFVITERSLWTSATMDEWFEALKSKIRSNPTVKQLSWSAQHSVIGIPIAKTEWITRNVDFKGRKSENIDGILRPLRPFLRGLQHCVPECCRIEAFSFHADNVLKQADEQGRRELAGLLDKVLIDLEQLDDSIEVVSSEMLNDKLMKQEVCSLIEHFRAVLARGE
;
A
#
# COMPACT_ATOMS: atom_id res chain seq x y z
N MET A 1 14.02 -5.70 -15.38
CA MET A 1 12.64 -5.86 -14.83
C MET A 1 12.59 -5.76 -13.31
N SER A 2 13.36 -6.57 -12.55
CA SER A 2 13.39 -6.50 -11.07
C SER A 2 13.71 -5.09 -10.54
N ALA A 3 14.67 -4.37 -11.13
CA ALA A 3 14.95 -2.98 -10.73
C ALA A 3 13.81 -1.99 -11.10
N ALA A 4 13.10 -2.20 -12.22
CA ALA A 4 12.03 -1.30 -12.64
C ALA A 4 10.80 -1.39 -11.71
N ILE A 5 10.36 -2.62 -11.44
CA ILE A 5 9.22 -2.87 -10.58
C ILE A 5 9.62 -2.67 -9.11
N GLY A 6 10.75 -3.24 -8.68
CA GLY A 6 11.20 -3.19 -7.29
C GLY A 6 11.78 -1.84 -6.83
N GLN A 7 12.38 -1.02 -7.72
CA GLN A 7 12.93 0.28 -7.33
C GLN A 7 12.07 1.47 -7.77
N PHE A 8 11.09 1.30 -8.64
CA PHE A 8 10.30 2.45 -9.11
C PHE A 8 8.80 2.21 -9.06
N GLY A 9 8.33 0.97 -8.87
CA GLY A 9 6.90 0.66 -8.90
C GLY A 9 6.28 0.88 -10.27
N VAL A 10 7.05 0.79 -11.36
CA VAL A 10 6.54 1.03 -12.73
C VAL A 10 6.79 -0.16 -13.63
N ILE A 11 5.73 -0.64 -14.28
CA ILE A 11 5.79 -1.71 -15.28
C ILE A 11 6.33 -1.13 -16.60
N PRO A 12 7.40 -1.72 -17.17
CA PRO A 12 7.88 -1.33 -18.49
C PRO A 12 6.85 -1.62 -19.60
N PRO A 13 6.88 -0.87 -20.71
CA PRO A 13 6.11 -1.15 -21.91
C PRO A 13 6.36 -2.56 -22.46
N ARG A 14 5.32 -3.18 -23.05
CA ARG A 14 5.38 -4.55 -23.58
C ARG A 14 6.52 -4.77 -24.57
N HIS A 15 6.77 -3.86 -25.51
CA HIS A 15 7.80 -4.05 -26.52
C HIS A 15 9.19 -4.10 -25.90
N LEU A 16 9.46 -3.29 -24.88
CA LEU A 16 10.72 -3.33 -24.13
C LEU A 16 10.85 -4.59 -23.28
N MET A 17 9.73 -5.10 -22.72
CA MET A 17 9.73 -6.41 -22.06
C MET A 17 10.02 -7.54 -23.04
N ASN A 18 9.43 -7.52 -24.23
CA ASN A 18 9.70 -8.51 -25.27
C ASN A 18 11.12 -8.44 -25.80
N GLU A 19 11.72 -7.26 -25.90
CA GLU A 19 13.14 -7.10 -26.22
C GLU A 19 14.00 -7.81 -25.16
N LEU A 20 13.72 -7.57 -23.87
CA LEU A 20 14.40 -8.23 -22.76
C LEU A 20 14.17 -9.75 -22.77
N PHE A 21 12.94 -10.21 -22.97
CA PHE A 21 12.66 -11.65 -22.97
C PHE A 21 13.27 -12.36 -24.17
N SER A 22 13.32 -11.71 -25.32
CA SER A 22 13.94 -12.24 -26.54
C SER A 22 15.47 -12.35 -26.42
N SER A 23 16.11 -11.61 -25.50
CA SER A 23 17.56 -11.75 -25.27
C SER A 23 17.92 -13.06 -24.57
N GLY A 24 16.96 -13.72 -23.91
CA GLY A 24 17.20 -14.94 -23.13
C GLY A 24 18.09 -14.73 -21.90
N GLN A 25 18.37 -13.49 -21.50
CA GLN A 25 19.34 -13.20 -20.45
C GLN A 25 19.08 -11.85 -19.74
N ALA A 26 19.17 -11.84 -18.40
CA ALA A 26 19.29 -10.63 -17.59
C ALA A 26 20.57 -10.66 -16.75
N GLY A 27 21.53 -9.81 -17.12
CA GLY A 27 22.81 -9.73 -16.42
C GLY A 27 23.61 -11.03 -16.54
N LYS A 28 24.49 -11.29 -15.57
CA LYS A 28 25.41 -12.45 -15.61
C LYS A 28 24.86 -13.72 -14.98
N SER A 29 23.74 -13.64 -14.26
CA SER A 29 23.30 -14.69 -13.33
C SER A 29 21.97 -15.34 -13.70
N TYR A 30 21.24 -14.77 -14.66
CA TYR A 30 19.92 -15.26 -15.05
C TYR A 30 19.82 -15.40 -16.57
N SER A 31 19.53 -16.60 -17.02
CA SER A 31 19.27 -16.95 -18.43
C SER A 31 17.99 -17.77 -18.55
N TRP A 32 17.32 -17.67 -19.68
CA TRP A 32 16.10 -18.39 -20.00
C TRP A 32 15.98 -18.62 -21.51
N GLU A 33 15.06 -19.48 -21.92
CA GLU A 33 14.73 -19.66 -23.33
C GLU A 33 14.03 -18.40 -23.87
N PRO A 34 14.52 -17.78 -24.96
CA PRO A 34 13.90 -16.59 -25.54
C PRO A 34 12.41 -16.77 -25.82
N PHE A 35 11.59 -15.81 -25.37
CA PHE A 35 10.15 -15.82 -25.62
C PHE A 35 9.61 -14.39 -25.79
N GLN A 36 8.37 -14.30 -26.27
CA GLN A 36 7.63 -13.05 -26.35
C GLN A 36 6.25 -13.24 -25.74
N ILE A 37 5.75 -12.19 -25.09
CA ILE A 37 4.39 -12.13 -24.59
C ILE A 37 3.50 -11.35 -25.55
N SER A 38 2.30 -11.90 -25.75
CA SER A 38 1.20 -11.26 -26.46
C SER A 38 0.66 -10.06 -25.68
N GLU A 39 -0.20 -9.27 -26.33
CA GLU A 39 -0.88 -8.15 -25.68
C GLU A 39 -1.82 -8.62 -24.56
N LEU A 40 -2.51 -9.74 -24.77
CA LEU A 40 -3.39 -10.33 -23.76
C LEU A 40 -2.59 -10.79 -22.52
N GLU A 41 -1.46 -11.49 -22.73
CA GLU A 41 -0.59 -11.93 -21.64
C GLU A 41 0.02 -10.75 -20.89
N TYR A 42 0.45 -9.71 -21.60
CA TYR A 42 0.96 -8.48 -20.99
C TYR A 42 -0.11 -7.79 -20.15
N LYS A 43 -1.35 -7.71 -20.64
CA LYS A 43 -2.46 -7.14 -19.89
C LYS A 43 -2.74 -7.96 -18.64
N THR A 44 -2.86 -9.27 -18.74
CA THR A 44 -3.06 -10.16 -17.59
C THR A 44 -1.94 -10.02 -16.57
N LEU A 45 -0.68 -9.99 -17.02
CA LEU A 45 0.48 -9.77 -16.16
C LEU A 45 0.42 -8.40 -15.47
N SER A 46 0.12 -7.34 -16.22
CA SER A 46 0.05 -5.98 -15.69
C SER A 46 -1.08 -5.85 -14.68
N ASP A 47 -2.27 -6.33 -14.99
CA ASP A 47 -3.44 -6.33 -14.10
C ASP A 47 -3.14 -7.17 -12.84
N SER A 48 -2.44 -8.30 -12.97
CA SER A 48 -2.03 -9.11 -11.82
C SER A 48 -0.97 -8.42 -10.96
N LEU A 49 0.01 -7.75 -11.58
CA LEU A 49 1.06 -7.02 -10.86
C LEU A 49 0.51 -5.79 -10.15
N VAL A 50 -0.45 -5.09 -10.76
CA VAL A 50 -1.16 -3.96 -10.16
C VAL A 50 -2.11 -4.45 -9.05
N GLY A 51 -2.80 -5.57 -9.28
CA GLY A 51 -3.81 -6.10 -8.36
C GLY A 51 -3.26 -6.91 -7.19
N ASN A 52 -2.12 -7.59 -7.35
CA ASN A 52 -1.47 -8.43 -6.35
C ASN A 52 -0.16 -7.83 -5.82
N SER A 53 -0.01 -6.49 -5.84
CA SER A 53 1.22 -5.87 -5.39
C SER A 53 1.35 -5.91 -3.86
N CYS A 54 1.67 -7.08 -3.31
CA CYS A 54 1.88 -7.29 -1.88
C CYS A 54 3.05 -6.44 -1.32
N ASP A 55 3.94 -5.94 -2.19
CA ASP A 55 5.14 -5.17 -1.84
C ASP A 55 5.05 -3.66 -2.16
N GLY A 56 3.88 -3.15 -2.61
CA GLY A 56 3.64 -1.71 -2.85
C GLY A 56 3.17 -1.35 -4.26
N PHE A 57 2.87 -0.07 -4.50
CA PHE A 57 2.22 0.43 -5.72
C PHE A 57 2.99 0.11 -7.01
N VAL A 58 2.43 -0.78 -7.83
CA VAL A 58 2.88 -0.99 -9.20
C VAL A 58 1.90 -0.27 -10.14
N ILE A 59 2.42 0.61 -11.01
CA ILE A 59 1.61 1.33 -12.00
C ILE A 59 2.10 1.06 -13.43
N THR A 60 1.21 1.31 -14.39
CA THR A 60 1.61 1.49 -15.80
C THR A 60 1.69 2.98 -16.11
N GLU A 61 2.81 3.44 -16.68
CA GLU A 61 2.99 4.84 -17.05
C GLU A 61 3.00 4.97 -18.57
N ARG A 62 1.82 5.21 -19.15
CA ARG A 62 1.60 5.24 -20.60
C ARG A 62 2.39 6.34 -21.31
N SER A 63 2.70 7.44 -20.64
CA SER A 63 3.47 8.52 -21.27
C SER A 63 4.92 8.12 -21.58
N LEU A 64 5.41 7.01 -21.01
CA LEU A 64 6.75 6.50 -21.23
C LEU A 64 6.79 5.38 -22.28
N TRP A 65 5.65 5.04 -22.89
CA TRP A 65 5.56 3.90 -23.83
C TRP A 65 6.20 4.17 -25.19
N THR A 66 6.55 5.41 -25.49
CA THR A 66 7.20 5.80 -26.75
C THR A 66 8.71 5.59 -26.74
N SER A 67 9.31 5.24 -25.60
CA SER A 67 10.75 4.96 -25.51
C SER A 67 11.12 3.76 -26.39
N ALA A 68 12.15 3.90 -27.23
CA ALA A 68 12.54 2.86 -28.17
C ALA A 68 13.36 1.75 -27.50
N THR A 69 14.10 2.10 -26.43
CA THR A 69 14.97 1.19 -25.69
C THR A 69 14.72 1.26 -24.18
N MET A 70 15.18 0.23 -23.46
CA MET A 70 15.12 0.21 -21.99
C MET A 70 15.92 1.36 -21.34
N ASP A 71 17.06 1.76 -21.91
CA ASP A 71 17.87 2.85 -21.37
C ASP A 71 17.17 4.21 -21.54
N GLU A 72 16.60 4.47 -22.71
CA GLU A 72 15.77 5.66 -22.94
C GLU A 72 14.56 5.71 -21.99
N TRP A 73 13.93 4.55 -21.77
CA TRP A 73 12.81 4.43 -20.85
C TRP A 73 13.21 4.75 -19.41
N PHE A 74 14.35 4.24 -18.94
CA PHE A 74 14.85 4.54 -17.60
C PHE A 74 15.20 6.02 -17.43
N GLU A 75 15.82 6.66 -18.41
CA GLU A 75 16.13 8.09 -18.32
C GLU A 75 14.86 8.96 -18.34
N ALA A 76 13.88 8.61 -19.17
CA ALA A 76 12.58 9.27 -19.18
C ALA A 76 11.83 9.07 -17.86
N LEU A 77 11.87 7.87 -17.28
CA LEU A 77 11.31 7.57 -15.96
C LEU A 77 12.00 8.40 -14.87
N LYS A 78 13.33 8.42 -14.81
CA LYS A 78 14.10 9.25 -13.85
C LYS A 78 13.77 10.73 -14.00
N SER A 79 13.65 11.24 -15.22
CA SER A 79 13.25 12.62 -15.49
C SER A 79 11.84 12.91 -14.96
N LYS A 80 10.90 11.98 -15.17
CA LYS A 80 9.53 12.08 -14.67
C LYS A 80 9.47 12.01 -13.14
N ILE A 81 10.24 11.14 -12.51
CA ILE A 81 10.43 11.07 -11.05
C ILE A 81 10.92 12.40 -10.48
N ARG A 82 11.87 13.07 -11.17
CA ARG A 82 12.38 14.37 -10.71
C ARG A 82 11.34 15.49 -10.81
N SER A 83 10.49 15.45 -11.84
CA SER A 83 9.57 16.55 -12.20
C SER A 83 8.14 16.37 -11.71
N ASN A 84 7.71 15.14 -11.39
CA ASN A 84 6.35 14.83 -10.94
C ASN A 84 6.37 14.32 -9.49
N PRO A 85 5.84 15.11 -8.52
CA PRO A 85 5.82 14.73 -7.11
C PRO A 85 5.14 13.39 -6.81
N THR A 86 4.08 13.02 -7.55
CA THR A 86 3.37 11.76 -7.39
C THR A 86 4.23 10.57 -7.81
N VAL A 87 4.90 10.66 -8.97
CA VAL A 87 5.81 9.62 -9.45
C VAL A 87 7.06 9.54 -8.57
N LYS A 88 7.52 10.69 -8.05
CA LYS A 88 8.59 10.76 -7.05
C LYS A 88 8.24 10.00 -5.77
N GLN A 89 7.04 10.23 -5.25
CA GLN A 89 6.53 9.55 -4.07
C GLN A 89 6.39 8.05 -4.31
N LEU A 90 5.84 7.63 -5.46
CA LEU A 90 5.76 6.22 -5.86
C LEU A 90 7.13 5.54 -5.91
N SER A 91 8.10 6.15 -6.58
CA SER A 91 9.46 5.59 -6.66
C SER A 91 10.17 5.57 -5.32
N TRP A 92 10.01 6.62 -4.50
CA TRP A 92 10.54 6.62 -3.15
C TRP A 92 9.88 5.52 -2.29
N SER A 93 8.56 5.36 -2.39
CA SER A 93 7.79 4.31 -1.73
C SER A 93 8.22 2.91 -2.15
N ALA A 94 8.45 2.66 -3.45
CA ALA A 94 8.96 1.39 -3.93
C ALA A 94 10.38 1.11 -3.41
N GLN A 95 11.28 2.11 -3.44
CA GLN A 95 12.68 1.97 -2.98
C GLN A 95 12.80 1.72 -1.48
N HIS A 96 11.90 2.28 -0.70
CA HIS A 96 11.96 2.24 0.77
C HIS A 96 10.90 1.30 1.36
N SER A 97 10.16 0.58 0.52
CA SER A 97 8.98 -0.21 0.92
C SER A 97 8.02 0.61 1.80
N VAL A 98 7.90 1.91 1.52
CA VAL A 98 7.00 2.82 2.26
C VAL A 98 5.63 2.76 1.62
N ILE A 99 4.89 1.73 1.98
CA ILE A 99 3.52 1.46 1.56
C ILE A 99 2.59 2.37 2.35
N GLY A 100 1.58 2.98 1.74
CA GLY A 100 0.52 3.68 2.48
C GLY A 100 -0.60 2.71 2.86
N ILE A 101 -1.40 2.99 3.89
CA ILE A 101 -2.61 2.20 4.17
C ILE A 101 -3.72 2.67 3.21
N PRO A 102 -4.21 1.83 2.28
CA PRO A 102 -5.21 2.25 1.31
C PRO A 102 -6.57 2.45 1.98
N ILE A 103 -7.17 3.62 1.76
CA ILE A 103 -8.49 3.99 2.31
C ILE A 103 -9.53 4.30 1.22
N ALA A 104 -9.09 4.44 -0.03
CA ALA A 104 -9.93 4.48 -1.23
C ALA A 104 -9.11 4.07 -2.47
N LYS A 105 -9.74 4.06 -3.65
CA LYS A 105 -9.06 3.76 -4.92
C LYS A 105 -7.87 4.69 -5.23
N THR A 106 -7.91 5.92 -4.71
CA THR A 106 -6.92 6.96 -4.99
C THR A 106 -6.44 7.68 -3.73
N GLU A 107 -6.77 7.17 -2.54
CA GLU A 107 -6.44 7.81 -1.26
C GLU A 107 -5.79 6.80 -0.32
N TRP A 108 -4.78 7.26 0.43
CA TRP A 108 -4.00 6.43 1.35
C TRP A 108 -3.53 7.24 2.54
N ILE A 109 -3.35 6.57 3.69
CA ILE A 109 -2.61 7.09 4.83
C ILE A 109 -1.14 6.82 4.56
N THR A 110 -0.31 7.86 4.56
CA THR A 110 1.14 7.70 4.33
C THR A 110 1.76 7.00 5.53
N ARG A 111 2.50 5.90 5.31
CA ARG A 111 3.26 5.26 6.39
C ARG A 111 4.68 5.83 6.48
N ASN A 112 5.28 5.72 7.66
CA ASN A 112 6.68 5.94 7.93
C ASN A 112 7.22 4.67 8.60
N VAL A 113 8.07 3.94 7.87
CA VAL A 113 8.63 2.65 8.31
C VAL A 113 9.94 2.80 9.08
N ASP A 114 10.44 4.03 9.29
CA ASP A 114 11.64 4.27 10.09
C ASP A 114 11.31 4.34 11.58
N PHE A 115 11.26 3.16 12.20
CA PHE A 115 11.01 3.01 13.63
C PHE A 115 12.29 3.08 14.48
N LYS A 116 13.47 3.30 13.88
CA LYS A 116 14.73 3.12 14.59
C LYS A 116 14.92 4.18 15.67
N GLY A 117 15.18 3.73 16.91
CA GLY A 117 15.39 4.63 18.04
C GLY A 117 14.13 5.27 18.61
N ARG A 118 12.95 4.98 18.06
CA ARG A 118 11.67 5.49 18.55
C ARG A 118 11.10 4.58 19.65
N LYS A 119 10.46 5.18 20.66
CA LYS A 119 9.76 4.43 21.71
C LYS A 119 8.49 3.80 21.14
N SER A 120 8.19 2.58 21.58
CA SER A 120 7.08 1.77 21.06
C SER A 120 6.22 1.24 22.21
N GLU A 121 4.90 1.21 22.02
CA GLU A 121 3.95 0.59 22.96
C GLU A 121 2.93 -0.31 22.23
N ASN A 122 2.46 -1.38 22.88
CA ASN A 122 1.38 -2.21 22.36
C ASN A 122 0.02 -1.55 22.68
N ILE A 123 -0.82 -1.40 21.67
CA ILE A 123 -2.12 -0.72 21.79
C ILE A 123 -3.33 -1.67 21.67
N ASP A 124 -3.15 -2.99 21.74
CA ASP A 124 -4.27 -3.94 21.62
C ASP A 124 -5.28 -3.79 22.77
N GLY A 125 -4.83 -3.30 23.93
CA GLY A 125 -5.73 -2.91 25.02
C GLY A 125 -6.68 -1.78 24.63
N ILE A 126 -6.16 -0.76 23.95
CA ILE A 126 -6.91 0.40 23.46
C ILE A 126 -7.84 -0.01 22.31
N LEU A 127 -7.35 -0.80 21.36
CA LEU A 127 -8.12 -1.22 20.18
C LEU A 127 -9.17 -2.32 20.48
N ARG A 128 -9.10 -2.96 21.65
CA ARG A 128 -9.99 -4.07 22.04
C ARG A 128 -11.48 -3.83 21.80
N PRO A 129 -12.05 -2.64 22.09
CA PRO A 129 -13.47 -2.39 21.84
C PRO A 129 -13.84 -2.45 20.36
N LEU A 130 -12.89 -2.13 19.46
CA LEU A 130 -13.09 -2.18 18.00
C LEU A 130 -12.84 -3.57 17.41
N ARG A 131 -12.54 -4.58 18.24
CA ARG A 131 -12.17 -5.91 17.74
C ARG A 131 -13.20 -6.55 16.79
N PRO A 132 -14.51 -6.53 17.08
CA PRO A 132 -15.49 -7.07 16.14
C PRO A 132 -15.44 -6.34 14.80
N PHE A 133 -15.33 -5.00 14.82
CA PHE A 133 -15.27 -4.15 13.63
C PHE A 133 -14.04 -4.43 12.78
N LEU A 134 -12.86 -4.40 13.40
CA LEU A 134 -11.60 -4.67 12.71
C LEU A 134 -11.55 -6.07 12.11
N ARG A 135 -12.14 -7.08 12.77
CA ARG A 135 -12.28 -8.43 12.20
C ARG A 135 -13.17 -8.46 10.97
N GLY A 136 -14.27 -7.72 10.97
CA GLY A 136 -15.14 -7.60 9.79
C GLY A 136 -14.45 -6.96 8.59
N LEU A 137 -13.42 -6.13 8.82
CA LEU A 137 -12.63 -5.52 7.74
C LEU A 137 -11.58 -6.47 7.14
N GLN A 138 -11.27 -7.59 7.78
CA GLN A 138 -10.27 -8.55 7.29
C GLN A 138 -10.79 -9.26 6.03
N HIS A 139 -10.01 -9.23 4.96
CA HIS A 139 -10.28 -9.97 3.71
C HIS A 139 -9.20 -11.00 3.37
N CYS A 140 -8.13 -11.07 4.17
CA CYS A 140 -7.08 -12.07 4.04
C CYS A 140 -6.64 -12.56 5.43
N VAL A 141 -5.86 -13.65 5.46
CA VAL A 141 -5.26 -14.17 6.68
C VAL A 141 -4.17 -13.18 7.13
N PRO A 142 -4.22 -12.65 8.37
CA PRO A 142 -3.29 -11.62 8.82
C PRO A 142 -1.82 -12.02 8.67
N GLU A 143 -1.51 -13.30 8.90
CA GLU A 143 -0.18 -13.90 8.78
C GLU A 143 0.50 -13.67 7.42
N CYS A 144 -0.29 -13.48 6.37
CA CYS A 144 0.21 -13.26 5.01
C CYS A 144 0.35 -11.78 4.64
N CYS A 145 -0.52 -10.91 5.16
CA CYS A 145 -0.71 -9.56 4.61
C CYS A 145 -0.68 -8.43 5.65
N ARG A 146 -0.30 -8.65 6.92
CA ARG A 146 -0.18 -7.59 7.95
C ARG A 146 -1.40 -6.63 7.97
N ILE A 147 -1.20 -5.31 7.98
CA ILE A 147 -2.29 -4.33 7.93
C ILE A 147 -2.99 -4.30 6.56
N GLU A 148 -2.34 -4.80 5.52
CA GLU A 148 -2.90 -5.00 4.19
C GLU A 148 -3.85 -6.20 4.11
N ALA A 149 -4.03 -6.96 5.21
CA ALA A 149 -5.07 -7.98 5.32
C ALA A 149 -6.48 -7.38 5.49
N PHE A 150 -6.58 -6.06 5.64
CA PHE A 150 -7.80 -5.34 5.96
C PHE A 150 -8.19 -4.39 4.83
N SER A 151 -9.50 -4.29 4.57
CA SER A 151 -10.04 -3.36 3.59
C SER A 151 -10.66 -2.18 4.30
N PHE A 152 -9.97 -1.05 4.25
CA PHE A 152 -10.39 0.20 4.88
C PHE A 152 -11.18 1.11 3.94
N HIS A 153 -11.64 0.59 2.79
CA HIS A 153 -12.45 1.37 1.86
C HIS A 153 -13.81 1.72 2.47
N ALA A 154 -14.34 2.88 2.08
CA ALA A 154 -15.57 3.42 2.66
C ALA A 154 -16.78 2.47 2.56
N ASP A 155 -16.93 1.76 1.45
CA ASP A 155 -17.99 0.76 1.24
C ASP A 155 -17.88 -0.41 2.22
N ASN A 156 -16.67 -0.93 2.44
CA ASN A 156 -16.47 -2.01 3.41
C ASN A 156 -16.63 -1.50 4.86
N VAL A 157 -16.09 -0.31 5.17
CA VAL A 157 -16.25 0.34 6.48
C VAL A 157 -17.72 0.54 6.82
N LEU A 158 -18.52 1.09 5.91
CA LEU A 158 -19.96 1.29 6.11
C LEU A 158 -20.69 -0.02 6.30
N LYS A 159 -20.39 -1.03 5.46
CA LYS A 159 -20.99 -2.35 5.58
C LYS A 159 -20.74 -2.97 6.97
N GLN A 160 -19.49 -2.96 7.43
CA GLN A 160 -19.14 -3.53 8.74
C GLN A 160 -19.70 -2.70 9.91
N ALA A 161 -19.84 -1.38 9.72
CA ALA A 161 -20.46 -0.51 10.72
C ALA A 161 -21.98 -0.74 10.84
N ASP A 162 -22.66 -1.03 9.73
CA ASP A 162 -24.08 -1.38 9.73
C ASP A 162 -24.36 -2.65 10.54
N GLU A 163 -23.46 -3.64 10.45
CA GLU A 163 -23.57 -4.89 11.20
C GLU A 163 -23.43 -4.70 12.73
N GLN A 164 -22.78 -3.60 13.18
CA GLN A 164 -22.52 -3.33 14.60
C GLN A 164 -23.33 -2.18 15.18
N GLY A 165 -24.05 -1.44 14.34
CA GLY A 165 -24.72 -0.21 14.75
C GLY A 165 -23.76 0.98 14.71
N ARG A 166 -23.93 1.82 13.68
CA ARG A 166 -23.06 2.98 13.41
C ARG A 166 -22.86 3.93 14.59
N ARG A 167 -23.94 4.21 15.34
CA ARG A 167 -23.89 5.13 16.49
C ARG A 167 -23.04 4.59 17.64
N GLU A 168 -23.14 3.29 17.92
CA GLU A 168 -22.32 2.66 18.95
C GLU A 168 -20.86 2.64 18.53
N LEU A 169 -20.59 2.25 17.27
CA LEU A 169 -19.26 2.26 16.70
C LEU A 169 -18.62 3.66 16.74
N ALA A 170 -19.36 4.72 16.38
CA ALA A 170 -18.86 6.09 16.44
C ALA A 170 -18.37 6.47 17.85
N GLY A 171 -19.14 6.12 18.89
CA GLY A 171 -18.72 6.34 20.28
C GLY A 171 -17.48 5.53 20.68
N LEU A 172 -17.32 4.31 20.16
CA LEU A 172 -16.12 3.51 20.38
C LEU A 172 -14.89 4.11 19.68
N LEU A 173 -15.05 4.62 18.45
CA LEU A 173 -13.97 5.27 17.70
C LEU A 173 -13.51 6.55 18.41
N ASP A 174 -14.44 7.37 18.93
CA ASP A 174 -14.12 8.56 19.72
C ASP A 174 -13.29 8.20 20.96
N LYS A 175 -13.72 7.17 21.69
CA LYS A 175 -13.00 6.70 22.87
C LYS A 175 -11.59 6.21 22.53
N VAL A 176 -11.43 5.43 21.46
CA VAL A 176 -10.13 4.94 21.02
C VAL A 176 -9.18 6.09 20.66
N LEU A 177 -9.67 7.13 19.99
CA LEU A 177 -8.84 8.32 19.71
C LEU A 177 -8.37 9.00 20.99
N ILE A 178 -9.28 9.22 21.95
CA ILE A 178 -8.94 9.82 23.25
C ILE A 178 -7.89 8.97 23.98
N ASP A 179 -8.07 7.65 24.02
CA ASP A 179 -7.14 6.74 24.68
C ASP A 179 -5.75 6.73 23.97
N LEU A 180 -5.70 6.85 22.64
CA LEU A 180 -4.46 7.00 21.87
C LEU A 180 -3.76 8.36 22.10
N GLU A 181 -4.53 9.43 22.24
CA GLU A 181 -4.02 10.78 22.56
C GLU A 181 -3.42 10.84 23.97
N GLN A 182 -3.96 10.06 24.91
CA GLN A 182 -3.46 9.98 26.29
C GLN A 182 -2.19 9.14 26.47
N LEU A 183 -1.74 8.42 25.43
CA LEU A 183 -0.43 7.78 25.45
C LEU A 183 0.67 8.83 25.62
N ASP A 184 1.69 8.49 26.41
CA ASP A 184 2.89 9.31 26.62
C ASP A 184 3.41 9.88 25.29
N ASP A 185 3.65 11.20 25.24
CA ASP A 185 4.07 11.92 24.03
C ASP A 185 5.38 11.40 23.43
N SER A 186 6.23 10.74 24.24
CA SER A 186 7.44 10.08 23.75
C SER A 186 7.17 8.82 22.93
N ILE A 187 5.94 8.29 22.96
CA ILE A 187 5.53 7.12 22.18
C ILE A 187 5.13 7.58 20.77
N GLU A 188 6.04 7.34 19.85
CA GLU A 188 5.85 7.65 18.44
C GLU A 188 5.37 6.45 17.63
N VAL A 189 5.68 5.24 18.11
CA VAL A 189 5.40 3.98 17.41
C VAL A 189 4.49 3.11 18.27
N VAL A 190 3.59 2.39 17.63
CA VAL A 190 2.66 1.48 18.27
C VAL A 190 2.71 0.12 17.59
N SER A 191 2.48 -0.94 18.36
CA SER A 191 2.29 -2.29 17.83
C SER A 191 0.90 -2.80 18.15
N SER A 192 0.32 -3.57 17.23
CA SER A 192 -0.96 -4.22 17.43
C SER A 192 -0.96 -5.59 16.78
N GLU A 193 -1.22 -6.62 17.57
CA GLU A 193 -1.51 -7.96 17.06
C GLU A 193 -2.85 -7.97 16.31
N MET A 194 -3.80 -7.14 16.73
CA MET A 194 -5.10 -7.02 16.08
C MET A 194 -5.01 -6.48 14.65
N LEU A 195 -4.05 -5.58 14.37
CA LEU A 195 -3.75 -5.07 13.04
C LEU A 195 -2.60 -5.85 12.35
N ASN A 196 -1.99 -6.79 13.07
CA ASN A 196 -0.79 -7.53 12.68
C ASN A 196 0.33 -6.64 12.13
N ASP A 197 0.58 -5.49 12.76
CA ASP A 197 1.59 -4.56 12.28
C ASP A 197 2.18 -3.66 13.37
N LYS A 198 3.30 -3.02 13.03
CA LYS A 198 3.93 -1.92 13.75
C LYS A 198 3.76 -0.64 12.92
N LEU A 199 3.25 0.40 13.57
CA LEU A 199 2.75 1.61 12.92
C LEU A 199 3.20 2.84 13.70
N MET A 200 3.30 3.99 13.04
CA MET A 200 3.37 5.24 13.78
C MET A 200 2.04 5.49 14.50
N LYS A 201 2.09 6.09 15.70
CA LYS A 201 0.86 6.47 16.45
C LYS A 201 -0.10 7.27 15.57
N GLN A 202 0.43 8.20 14.79
CA GLN A 202 -0.33 9.05 13.86
C GLN A 202 -0.99 8.28 12.71
N GLU A 203 -0.43 7.17 12.26
CA GLU A 203 -1.05 6.33 11.23
C GLU A 203 -2.32 5.67 11.75
N VAL A 204 -2.28 5.18 13.00
CA VAL A 204 -3.46 4.61 13.65
C VAL A 204 -4.50 5.68 13.91
N CYS A 205 -4.12 6.86 14.40
CA CYS A 205 -5.06 7.98 14.56
C CYS A 205 -5.73 8.34 13.23
N SER A 206 -4.95 8.51 12.16
CA SER A 206 -5.47 8.80 10.81
C SER A 206 -6.45 7.73 10.32
N LEU A 207 -6.20 6.46 10.65
CA LEU A 207 -7.07 5.35 10.30
C LEU A 207 -8.40 5.40 11.05
N ILE A 208 -8.37 5.69 12.36
CA ILE A 208 -9.59 5.83 13.16
C ILE A 208 -10.39 7.07 12.74
N GLU A 209 -9.73 8.19 12.43
CA GLU A 209 -10.35 9.39 11.90
C GLU A 209 -11.01 9.15 10.53
N HIS A 210 -10.37 8.38 9.66
CA HIS A 210 -10.98 7.95 8.40
C HIS A 210 -12.29 7.20 8.63
N PHE A 211 -12.34 6.26 9.57
CA PHE A 211 -13.59 5.58 9.91
C PHE A 211 -14.67 6.55 10.37
N ARG A 212 -14.34 7.51 11.25
CA ARG A 212 -15.29 8.54 11.69
C ARG A 212 -15.82 9.36 10.53
N ALA A 213 -14.93 9.79 9.62
CA ALA A 213 -15.30 10.57 8.45
C ALA A 213 -16.22 9.79 7.49
N VAL A 214 -15.97 8.49 7.31
CA VAL A 214 -16.82 7.61 6.51
C VAL A 214 -18.21 7.47 7.14
N LEU A 215 -18.30 7.23 8.45
CA LEU A 215 -19.58 7.11 9.15
C LEU A 215 -20.40 8.39 9.07
N ALA A 216 -19.78 9.55 9.28
CA ALA A 216 -20.44 10.86 9.23
C ALA A 216 -21.00 11.22 7.84
N ARG A 217 -20.43 10.65 6.76
CA ARG A 217 -20.93 10.83 5.38
C ARG A 217 -22.02 9.84 4.99
N GLY A 218 -22.11 8.72 5.71
CA GLY A 218 -23.05 7.64 5.42
C GLY A 218 -24.41 7.80 6.10
N GLU A 219 -24.52 8.66 7.12
CA GLU A 219 -25.79 9.11 7.74
C GLU A 219 -26.59 10.02 6.80
#